data_AF-A0A351R1U0-F1
#
_entry.id   AF-A0A351R1U0-F1
#
_cell.length_a   1.000
_cell.length_b   1.000
_cell.length_c   1.000
_cell.angle_alpha   90.00
_cell.angle_beta   90.00
_cell.angle_gamma   90.00
#
_symmetry.space_group_name_H-M   'P 1'
#
loop_
_entity.id
_entity.type
_entity.pdbx_description
1 polymer ?
#
loop_
_entity_poly.entity_id
_entity_poly.type
_entity_poly.pdbx_seq_one_letter_code
_entity_poly.pdbx_strand_id
1 'polypeptide(L)'
;MHFLYNGIVEEDISHGSPYGGPYSPARAADPTTFWPYQVWSYQADDASYTKIGSVTDWNKKEWADSIDGFSSFPDSADKDHDGIVYLLTNAKGKETAIDAADLKKWVDSYRKGAKEIPITYQRLK
;
A
#
# COMPACT_ATOMS: atom_id res chain seq x y z
N MET A 1 -0.93 6.46 -9.41
CA MET A 1 -0.04 7.34 -8.63
C MET A 1 -0.79 8.62 -8.30
N HIS A 2 -0.88 8.95 -7.03
CA HIS A 2 -1.61 10.08 -6.45
C HIS A 2 -0.63 11.01 -5.76
N PHE A 3 -0.74 12.32 -6.01
CA PHE A 3 0.12 13.33 -5.40
C PHE A 3 -0.71 14.14 -4.41
N LEU A 4 -0.23 14.33 -3.20
CA LEU A 4 -0.92 15.10 -2.17
C LEU A 4 -0.21 16.44 -1.93
N TYR A 5 -0.96 17.49 -1.58
CA TYR A 5 -0.43 18.84 -1.34
C TYR A 5 0.60 18.92 -0.20
N ASN A 6 0.72 17.88 0.62
CA ASN A 6 1.71 17.78 1.69
C ASN A 6 3.01 17.06 1.25
N GLY A 7 3.19 16.81 -0.05
CA GLY A 7 4.38 16.17 -0.60
C GLY A 7 4.38 14.64 -0.48
N ILE A 8 3.27 14.03 -0.06
CA ILE A 8 3.10 12.58 -0.09
C ILE A 8 2.71 12.13 -1.49
N VAL A 9 3.32 11.03 -1.93
CA VAL A 9 2.93 10.33 -3.15
C VAL A 9 2.54 8.90 -2.80
N GLU A 10 1.38 8.51 -3.29
CA GLU A 10 0.82 7.17 -3.13
C GLU A 10 0.82 6.47 -4.49
N GLU A 11 1.39 5.27 -4.54
CA GLU A 11 1.55 4.53 -5.78
C GLU A 11 0.96 3.14 -5.63
N ASP A 12 -0.11 2.90 -6.39
CA ASP A 12 -0.64 1.57 -6.63
C ASP A 12 0.15 0.95 -7.78
N ILE A 13 0.89 -0.13 -7.49
CA ILE A 13 1.73 -0.81 -8.47
C ILE A 13 1.05 -2.12 -8.83
N SER A 14 0.79 -2.33 -10.12
CA SER A 14 0.54 -3.68 -10.61
C SER A 14 1.89 -4.39 -10.77
N HIS A 15 2.20 -5.32 -9.87
CA HIS A 15 3.05 -6.44 -10.29
C HIS A 15 2.18 -7.27 -11.21
N GLY A 16 2.64 -7.76 -12.36
CA GLY A 16 1.87 -8.67 -13.20
C GLY A 16 1.64 -10.04 -12.53
N SER A 17 1.08 -10.05 -11.32
CA SER A 17 0.64 -11.26 -10.64
C SER A 17 -0.45 -11.87 -11.51
N PRO A 18 -0.33 -13.14 -11.92
CA PRO A 18 -1.26 -13.78 -12.86
C PRO A 18 -2.72 -13.86 -12.37
N TYR A 19 -3.03 -13.33 -11.19
CA TYR A 19 -4.30 -13.50 -10.51
C TYR A 19 -4.95 -12.18 -10.07
N GLY A 20 -4.55 -11.07 -10.69
CA GLY A 20 -5.18 -9.77 -10.51
C GLY A 20 -6.70 -9.82 -10.76
N GLY A 21 -7.48 -9.73 -9.68
CA GLY A 21 -8.91 -9.50 -9.74
C GLY A 21 -9.27 -8.18 -10.45
N PRO A 22 -10.55 -7.96 -10.79
CA PRO A 22 -10.99 -6.88 -11.66
C PRO A 22 -10.53 -5.51 -11.14
N TYR A 23 -9.87 -4.76 -12.03
CA TYR A 23 -9.48 -3.37 -11.84
C TYR A 23 -10.61 -2.55 -11.24
N SER A 24 -10.42 -2.06 -10.01
CA SER A 24 -11.30 -1.08 -9.38
C SER A 24 -10.56 0.25 -9.25
N PRO A 25 -11.17 1.39 -9.61
CA PRO A 25 -10.58 2.73 -9.51
C PRO A 25 -10.55 3.25 -8.06
N ALA A 26 -10.53 2.35 -7.08
CA ALA A 26 -10.82 2.64 -5.69
C ALA A 26 -9.53 2.85 -4.90
N ARG A 27 -9.38 4.09 -4.42
CA ARG A 27 -8.59 4.56 -3.27
C ARG A 27 -8.11 3.40 -2.37
N ALA A 28 -6.89 3.51 -1.85
CA ALA A 28 -6.34 2.68 -0.76
C ALA A 28 -7.13 2.74 0.59
N ALA A 29 -8.42 3.07 0.55
CA ALA A 29 -9.40 3.01 1.63
C ALA A 29 -10.52 1.97 1.36
N ASP A 30 -10.55 1.30 0.20
CA ASP A 30 -11.49 0.21 -0.08
C ASP A 30 -10.77 -1.15 -0.01
N PRO A 31 -11.08 -2.00 0.98
CA PRO A 31 -10.39 -3.27 1.19
C PRO A 31 -10.67 -4.35 0.12
N THR A 32 -11.36 -4.01 -0.97
CA THR A 32 -11.73 -4.97 -2.02
C THR A 32 -10.83 -4.93 -3.26
N THR A 33 -9.83 -4.04 -3.28
CA THR A 33 -8.97 -3.84 -4.46
C THR A 33 -7.50 -3.77 -4.03
N PHE A 34 -6.77 -4.90 -4.07
CA PHE A 34 -5.40 -4.95 -3.52
C PHE A 34 -4.32 -5.42 -4.50
N TRP A 35 -3.21 -4.69 -4.42
CA TRP A 35 -1.98 -4.73 -5.20
C TRP A 35 -0.88 -4.05 -4.34
N PRO A 36 0.43 -4.23 -4.63
CA PRO A 36 1.47 -3.57 -3.86
C PRO A 36 1.28 -2.05 -3.85
N TYR A 37 1.21 -1.49 -2.65
CA TYR A 37 0.97 -0.08 -2.39
C TYR A 37 2.23 0.55 -1.81
N GLN A 38 2.67 1.69 -2.35
CA GLN A 38 3.86 2.39 -1.86
C GLN A 38 3.56 3.82 -1.48
N VAL A 39 4.21 4.30 -0.41
CA VAL A 39 4.13 5.69 0.03
C VAL A 39 5.51 6.31 -0.03
N TRP A 40 5.58 7.51 -0.60
CA TRP A 40 6.78 8.30 -0.77
C TRP A 40 6.59 9.70 -0.18
N SER A 41 7.67 10.31 0.27
CA SER A 41 7.68 11.69 0.81
C SER A 41 8.69 12.56 0.06
N TYR A 42 8.23 13.71 -0.40
CA TYR A 42 9.09 14.71 -1.03
C TYR A 42 10.08 15.32 -0.02
N GLN A 43 11.35 15.38 -0.42
CA GLN A 43 12.44 16.01 0.30
C GLN A 43 12.79 17.33 -0.42
N ALA A 44 12.56 18.46 0.25
CA ALA A 44 12.77 19.77 -0.36
C ALA A 44 14.27 20.12 -0.53
N ASP A 45 15.14 19.56 0.32
CA ASP A 45 16.56 19.89 0.37
C ASP A 45 17.32 19.45 -0.89
N ASP A 46 16.91 18.33 -1.50
CA ASP A 46 17.54 17.75 -2.70
C ASP A 46 16.54 17.52 -3.85
N ALA A 47 15.32 18.03 -3.71
CA ALA A 47 14.22 17.89 -4.67
C ALA A 47 13.95 16.42 -5.07
N SER A 48 14.06 15.50 -4.12
CA SER A 48 13.88 14.07 -4.33
C SER A 48 12.63 13.51 -3.64
N TYR A 49 12.30 12.25 -3.94
CA TYR A 49 11.31 11.48 -3.21
C TYR A 49 11.97 10.31 -2.49
N THR A 50 11.70 10.18 -1.19
CA THR A 50 12.19 9.07 -0.37
C THR A 50 11.04 8.12 -0.06
N LYS A 51 11.27 6.81 -0.25
CA LYS A 51 10.29 5.78 0.09
C LYS A 51 10.06 5.73 1.59
N ILE A 52 8.80 5.82 2.02
CA ILE A 52 8.38 5.66 3.41
C ILE A 52 8.16 4.18 3.72
N GLY A 53 7.47 3.49 2.81
CA GLY A 53 7.19 2.07 2.94
C GLY A 53 6.44 1.51 1.74
N SER A 54 6.34 0.19 1.70
CA SER A 54 5.49 -0.56 0.79
C SER A 54 4.65 -1.57 1.54
N VAL A 55 3.53 -1.93 0.96
CA VAL A 55 2.56 -2.86 1.52
C VAL A 55 2.22 -3.88 0.45
N THR A 56 2.22 -5.15 0.84
CA THR A 56 1.72 -6.27 0.03
C THR A 56 0.67 -7.00 0.84
N ASP A 57 -0.47 -7.34 0.25
CA ASP A 57 -1.49 -8.15 0.92
C ASP A 57 -1.11 -9.63 0.95
N TRP A 58 -1.67 -10.34 1.93
CA TRP A 58 -1.60 -11.78 2.01
C TRP A 58 -2.99 -12.30 2.37
N ASN A 59 -3.63 -12.93 1.41
CA ASN A 59 -4.91 -13.62 1.59
C ASN A 59 -4.67 -15.11 1.90
N LYS A 60 -5.00 -15.54 3.11
CA LYS A 60 -4.83 -16.92 3.61
C LYS A 60 -5.55 -17.96 2.77
N LYS A 61 -6.69 -17.60 2.17
CA LYS A 61 -7.50 -18.53 1.36
C LYS A 61 -6.86 -18.81 0.00
N GLU A 62 -6.18 -17.80 -0.56
CA GLU A 62 -5.52 -17.91 -1.85
C GLU A 62 -4.10 -18.44 -1.70
N TRP A 63 -3.41 -18.06 -0.62
CA TRP A 63 -2.04 -18.46 -0.31
C TRP A 63 -1.91 -18.82 1.16
N ALA A 64 -1.93 -20.12 1.48
CA ALA A 64 -1.67 -20.59 2.85
C ALA A 64 -0.17 -20.78 3.15
N ASP A 65 0.66 -20.77 2.12
CA ASP A 65 2.11 -21.05 2.17
C ASP A 65 2.92 -19.82 2.60
N SER A 66 4.17 -20.03 3.04
CA SER A 66 5.09 -18.97 3.45
C SER A 66 5.33 -17.91 2.34
N ILE A 67 5.36 -16.64 2.73
CA ILE A 67 5.81 -15.51 1.90
C ILE A 67 7.18 -15.06 2.41
N ASP A 68 8.00 -14.42 1.57
CA ASP A 68 9.30 -13.87 1.98
C ASP A 68 9.18 -13.08 3.30
N GLY A 69 10.08 -13.38 4.24
CA GLY A 69 10.07 -12.80 5.60
C GLY A 69 9.15 -13.49 6.62
N PHE A 70 8.26 -14.40 6.19
CA PHE A 70 7.28 -15.06 7.06
C PHE A 70 7.15 -16.57 6.77
N SER A 71 7.42 -17.41 7.78
CA SER A 71 7.32 -18.87 7.63
C SER A 71 5.88 -19.40 7.53
N SER A 72 4.88 -18.59 7.89
CA SER A 72 3.46 -18.97 7.90
C SER A 72 2.57 -17.72 7.99
N PHE A 73 1.30 -17.86 7.61
CA PHE A 73 0.32 -16.79 7.79
C PHE A 73 0.29 -16.31 9.26
N PRO A 74 0.39 -14.99 9.51
CA PRO A 74 0.47 -14.45 10.86
C PRO A 74 -0.93 -14.26 11.45
N ASP A 75 -1.54 -15.34 11.95
CA ASP A 75 -2.89 -15.33 12.54
C ASP A 75 -3.07 -14.30 13.66
N SER A 76 -2.01 -13.93 14.38
CA SER A 76 -2.07 -12.90 15.43
C SER A 76 -2.21 -11.47 14.90
N ALA A 77 -1.90 -11.25 13.61
CA ALA A 77 -2.06 -9.95 12.95
C ALA A 77 -3.46 -9.76 12.35
N ASP A 78 -4.15 -10.85 12.00
CA ASP A 78 -5.53 -10.87 11.50
C ASP A 78 -6.53 -10.68 12.65
N LYS A 79 -6.87 -9.42 12.94
CA LYS A 79 -7.65 -9.03 14.13
C LYS A 79 -9.14 -9.16 13.92
N ASP A 80 -9.62 -9.03 12.68
CA ASP A 80 -11.04 -9.15 12.34
C ASP A 80 -11.41 -10.55 11.83
N HIS A 81 -10.41 -11.43 11.67
CA HIS A 81 -10.55 -12.84 11.29
C HIS A 81 -11.11 -13.03 9.88
N ASP A 82 -10.84 -12.09 8.97
CA ASP A 82 -11.25 -12.18 7.56
C ASP A 82 -10.30 -13.05 6.71
N GLY A 83 -9.13 -13.38 7.24
CA GLY A 83 -8.08 -14.16 6.58
C GLY A 83 -7.15 -13.34 5.69
N ILE A 84 -7.11 -12.01 5.85
CA ILE A 84 -6.28 -11.08 5.09
C ILE A 84 -5.39 -10.29 6.04
N VAL A 85 -4.10 -10.23 5.74
CA VAL A 85 -3.15 -9.34 6.43
C VAL A 85 -2.34 -8.55 5.42
N TYR A 86 -1.69 -7.49 5.89
CA TYR A 86 -0.86 -6.63 5.07
C TYR A 86 0.57 -6.65 5.57
N LEU A 87 1.49 -7.01 4.70
CA LEU A 87 2.93 -7.01 4.94
C LEU A 87 3.46 -5.60 4.67
N LEU A 88 3.64 -4.81 5.73
CA LEU A 88 4.21 -3.48 5.66
C LEU A 88 5.74 -3.56 5.77
N THR A 89 6.44 -3.21 4.69
CA THR A 89 7.89 -2.99 4.66
C THR A 89 8.17 -1.49 4.85
N ASN A 90 8.87 -1.11 5.92
CA ASN A 90 9.25 0.29 6.13
C ASN A 90 10.49 0.70 5.31
N ALA A 91 10.85 1.98 5.33
CA ALA A 91 12.03 2.53 4.66
C ALA A 91 13.37 1.85 5.02
N LYS A 92 13.44 1.15 6.17
CA LYS A 92 14.63 0.40 6.60
C LYS A 92 14.60 -1.07 6.16
N GLY A 93 13.59 -1.48 5.39
CA GLY A 93 13.39 -2.87 4.95
C GLY A 93 12.81 -3.79 6.03
N LYS A 94 12.37 -3.25 7.18
CA LYS A 94 11.73 -4.09 8.21
C LYS A 94 10.28 -4.35 7.81
N GLU A 95 9.92 -5.62 7.80
CA GLU A 95 8.57 -6.09 7.51
C GLU A 95 7.77 -6.31 8.79
N THR A 96 6.47 -6.05 8.73
CA THR A 96 5.53 -6.29 9.83
C THR A 96 4.15 -6.56 9.25
N ALA A 97 3.53 -7.65 9.69
CA ALA A 97 2.16 -7.97 9.33
C ALA A 97 1.20 -7.13 10.18
N ILE A 98 0.22 -6.50 9.54
CA ILE A 98 -0.80 -5.68 10.17
C ILE A 98 -2.18 -5.95 9.57
N ASP A 99 -3.21 -5.66 10.35
CA ASP A 99 -4.61 -5.72 9.93
C ASP A 99 -5.01 -4.51 9.06
N ALA A 100 -6.13 -4.60 8.35
CA ALA A 100 -6.70 -3.52 7.54
C ALA A 100 -6.89 -2.22 8.32
N ALA A 101 -7.37 -2.32 9.56
CA ALA A 101 -7.58 -1.15 10.41
C ALA A 101 -6.26 -0.43 10.75
N ASP A 102 -5.17 -1.17 10.91
CA ASP A 102 -3.86 -0.59 11.22
C ASP A 102 -3.15 -0.08 9.96
N LEU A 103 -3.33 -0.74 8.81
CA LEU A 103 -2.92 -0.21 7.52
C LEU A 103 -3.55 1.17 7.27
N LYS A 104 -4.87 1.28 7.50
CA LYS A 104 -5.59 2.54 7.35
C LYS A 104 -5.00 3.63 8.24
N LYS A 105 -4.71 3.33 9.51
CA LYS A 105 -4.08 4.29 10.44
C LYS A 105 -2.70 4.72 9.94
N TRP A 106 -1.91 3.78 9.44
CA TRP A 106 -0.58 4.06 8.89
C TRP A 106 -0.68 5.01 7.70
N VAL A 107 -1.53 4.73 6.71
CA VAL A 107 -1.77 5.60 5.55
C VAL A 107 -2.29 6.98 5.97
N ASP A 108 -3.32 7.02 6.82
CA ASP A 108 -3.92 8.28 7.29
C ASP A 108 -2.92 9.16 8.04
N SER A 109 -1.94 8.56 8.74
CA SER A 109 -0.89 9.28 9.44
C SER A 109 0.00 10.12 8.52
N TYR A 110 0.14 9.72 7.24
CA TYR A 110 0.87 10.46 6.21
C TYR A 110 -0.06 11.40 5.45
N ARG A 111 -1.28 10.98 5.13
CA ARG A 111 -2.26 11.84 4.45
C ARG A 111 -2.55 13.10 5.25
N LYS A 112 -2.78 12.99 6.56
CA LYS A 112 -3.12 14.14 7.45
C LYS A 112 -4.20 15.07 6.89
N GLY A 113 -5.18 14.50 6.16
CA GLY A 113 -6.24 15.28 5.51
C GLY A 113 -5.80 16.12 4.30
N ALA A 114 -4.59 15.91 3.77
CA ALA A 114 -4.11 16.58 2.58
C ALA A 114 -5.01 16.30 1.38
N LYS A 115 -5.25 17.34 0.60
CA LYS A 115 -5.99 17.22 -0.66
C LYS A 115 -5.09 16.60 -1.72
N GLU A 116 -5.71 15.88 -2.64
CA GLU A 116 -5.06 15.37 -3.84
C GLU A 116 -4.81 16.52 -4.83
N ILE A 117 -3.64 16.51 -5.45
CA ILE A 117 -3.24 17.41 -6.52
C ILE A 117 -3.79 16.82 -7.84
N PRO A 118 -4.65 17.54 -8.56
CA PRO A 118 -5.13 17.09 -9.85
C PRO A 118 -4.00 17.14 -10.89
N ILE A 119 -3.51 15.98 -11.31
CA ILE A 119 -2.55 15.89 -12.41
C ILE A 119 -3.31 15.92 -13.73
N THR A 120 -3.08 16.99 -14.52
CA THR A 120 -3.62 17.08 -15.88
C THR A 120 -2.68 16.34 -16.83
N TYR A 121 -3.22 15.49 -17.69
CA TYR A 121 -2.47 14.82 -18.74
C TYR A 121 -2.88 15.34 -20.10
N GLN A 122 -1.91 15.47 -21.01
CA GLN A 122 -2.17 15.77 -22.41
C GLN A 122 -2.27 14.46 -23.18
N ARG A 123 -3.40 14.24 -23.87
CA ARG A 123 -3.52 13.12 -24.81
C ARG A 123 -2.60 13.41 -26.00
N LEU A 124 -1.59 12.56 -26.20
CA LEU A 124 -0.76 12.59 -27.41
C LEU A 124 -1.61 12.12 -28.61
N LYS A 125 -1.44 12.79 -29.76
CA LYS A 125 -2.13 12.48 -31.01
C LYS A 125 -1.29 11.56 -31.87
#